data_AF-A0A388RUV9-F1
#
_entry.id   AF-A0A388RUV9-F1
#
_cell.length_a   1.000
_cell.length_b   1.000
_cell.length_c   1.000
_cell.angle_alpha   90.00
_cell.angle_beta   90.00
_cell.angle_gamma   90.00
#
_symmetry.space_group_name_H-M   'P 1'
#
loop_
_entity.id
_entity.type
_entity.pdbx_description
1 polymer ?
#
loop_
_entity_poly.entity_id
_entity_poly.type
_entity_poly.pdbx_seq_one_letter_code
_entity_poly.pdbx_strand_id
1 'polypeptide(L)'
;MPAAQLCIDVCAPYRVNGGPARFQSVWLLARAWHAQRSGLDVKVAAVRSAFPAAANLRMLVSRAFADFARWGVAVGWGADRQRDPATANPAQRSRGPFWMTAAQAGRLRFVAHGRTLGPAALARQLGFGEAAAPAPGMPDGAAYVMRDMAFWSELTQAMRSAQDGYAGAHGTAVAEAFRAAQRSAGDPFQQALSLLKESLAWRRCGSLGQSRAALARFDRLARAGSPGAAMPTFAAMAHVVRAWARYTRGDHEGAGAGLAALRADPELSPAIRYNPRLRFEVLNLEGLLYKAGAMGKAAAGNVAPALSAQHALDAFAAALQAGYEADSVDAVQHASANIGLCLWLFWRHGLVDPGRALDAGAVQRQAMRWLGLSEWICDRFGVGGGTAWNAIFLLRIARGSCGPDAPGGAGAGEVKGAASVAAFRRQRPLSVADAIDALRPFHAPFAPAKGFVRWSAVAAFALEDHDAGHVSLGPLQLANLLLESAWYLTHGQGATAKACAAVERLAAQFPALRAAERAFFAAELRALPPELRDAAAEVARRRRKG
;
A
#
# COMPACT_ATOMS: atom_id res chain seq x y z
N MET A 1 44.27 45.74 -18.11
CA MET A 1 43.02 46.14 -18.78
C MET A 1 41.89 45.26 -18.26
N PRO A 2 40.86 45.78 -17.56
CA PRO A 2 39.72 44.96 -17.16
C PRO A 2 38.99 44.45 -18.40
N ALA A 3 38.73 43.14 -18.46
CA ALA A 3 38.03 42.53 -19.59
C ALA A 3 36.61 43.12 -19.72
N ALA A 4 36.19 43.43 -20.95
CA ALA A 4 34.88 44.03 -21.21
C ALA A 4 33.73 43.20 -20.62
N GLN A 5 32.78 43.89 -19.96
CA GLN A 5 31.59 43.27 -19.37
C GLN A 5 30.63 42.82 -20.48
N LEU A 6 30.14 41.59 -20.41
CA LEU A 6 29.19 40.99 -21.34
C LEU A 6 27.77 41.12 -20.78
N CYS A 7 26.91 41.85 -21.50
CA CYS A 7 25.51 42.04 -21.12
C CYS A 7 24.64 40.95 -21.76
N ILE A 8 23.88 40.21 -20.95
CA ILE A 8 23.03 39.10 -21.36
C ILE A 8 21.59 39.43 -21.01
N ASP A 9 20.76 39.67 -22.02
CA ASP A 9 19.32 39.89 -21.86
C ASP A 9 18.60 38.54 -21.82
N VAL A 10 17.92 38.28 -20.69
CA VAL A 10 17.19 37.03 -20.42
C VAL A 10 15.68 37.15 -20.68
N CYS A 11 15.22 38.26 -21.26
CA CYS A 11 13.88 38.39 -21.82
C CYS A 11 13.86 37.90 -23.27
N ALA A 12 12.80 37.19 -23.68
CA ALA A 12 12.62 36.83 -25.07
C ALA A 12 12.30 38.10 -25.91
N PRO A 13 12.95 38.32 -27.07
CA PRO A 13 14.01 37.51 -27.67
C PRO A 13 15.36 37.69 -26.95
N TYR A 14 16.01 36.57 -26.58
CA TYR A 14 17.26 36.57 -25.82
C TYR A 14 18.40 37.23 -26.59
N ARG A 15 19.23 38.01 -25.89
CA ARG A 15 20.35 38.74 -26.51
C ARG A 15 21.63 38.67 -25.70
N VAL A 16 22.76 38.74 -26.41
CA VAL A 16 24.10 38.92 -25.82
C VAL A 16 24.75 40.12 -26.52
N ASN A 17 25.07 41.16 -25.76
CA ASN A 17 25.53 42.46 -26.27
C ASN A 17 24.65 43.00 -27.41
N GLY A 18 23.32 42.89 -27.27
CA GLY A 18 22.34 43.35 -28.27
C GLY A 18 22.12 42.41 -29.46
N GLY A 19 23.03 41.47 -29.72
CA GLY A 19 22.89 40.45 -30.78
C GLY A 19 21.99 39.28 -30.36
N PRO A 20 21.34 38.57 -31.32
CA PRO A 20 20.42 37.47 -31.01
C PRO A 20 21.13 36.27 -30.39
N ALA A 21 20.50 35.67 -29.39
CA ALA A 21 21.00 34.49 -28.67
C ALA A 21 19.94 33.39 -28.57
N ARG A 22 20.39 32.14 -28.48
CA ARG A 22 19.53 30.98 -28.34
C ARG A 22 19.26 30.71 -26.87
N PHE A 23 18.02 30.36 -26.53
CA PHE A 23 17.61 30.10 -25.15
C PHE A 23 18.50 29.07 -24.45
N GLN A 24 18.81 27.94 -25.10
CA GLN A 24 19.64 26.89 -24.49
C GLN A 24 21.05 27.36 -24.11
N SER A 25 21.62 28.26 -24.91
CA SER A 25 22.96 28.80 -24.69
C SER A 25 22.94 29.77 -23.51
N VAL A 26 21.94 30.66 -23.47
CA VAL A 26 21.72 31.59 -22.35
C VAL A 26 21.41 30.83 -21.05
N TRP A 27 20.57 29.80 -21.12
CA TRP A 27 20.22 28.96 -19.98
C TRP A 27 21.44 28.24 -19.41
N LEU A 28 22.25 27.57 -20.25
CA LEU A 28 23.43 26.83 -19.78
C LEU A 28 24.49 27.78 -19.21
N LEU A 29 24.66 28.95 -19.82
CA LEU A 29 25.57 29.98 -19.33
C LEU A 29 25.13 30.54 -17.97
N ALA A 30 23.85 30.89 -17.84
CA ALA A 30 23.26 31.36 -16.59
C ALA A 30 23.34 30.29 -15.48
N ARG A 31 23.11 29.03 -15.83
CA ARG A 31 23.21 27.91 -14.88
C ARG A 31 24.64 27.69 -14.40
N ALA A 32 25.63 27.77 -15.29
CA ALA A 32 27.04 27.64 -14.94
C ALA A 32 27.55 28.84 -14.13
N TRP A 33 27.07 30.06 -14.45
CA TRP A 33 27.33 31.26 -13.64
C TRP A 33 26.74 31.12 -12.23
N HIS A 34 25.50 30.66 -12.14
CA HIS A 34 24.87 30.41 -10.85
C HIS A 34 25.59 29.32 -10.05
N ALA A 35 26.01 28.22 -10.68
CA ALA A 35 26.72 27.14 -10.02
C ALA A 35 28.09 27.59 -9.50
N GLN A 36 28.84 28.39 -10.27
CA GLN A 36 30.13 28.94 -9.85
C GLN A 36 30.03 29.75 -8.55
N ARG A 37 28.98 30.56 -8.40
CA ARG A 37 28.76 31.36 -7.17
C ARG A 37 28.47 30.52 -5.94
N SER A 38 27.93 29.32 -6.14
CA SER A 38 27.68 28.34 -5.08
C SER A 38 28.84 27.34 -4.91
N GLY A 39 29.95 27.50 -5.64
CA GLY A 39 31.08 26.56 -5.63
C GLY A 39 30.83 25.24 -6.37
N LEU A 40 29.67 25.09 -7.01
CA LEU A 40 29.19 23.87 -7.68
C LEU A 40 29.48 23.89 -9.19
N ASP A 41 29.15 22.78 -9.85
CA ASP A 41 29.16 22.59 -11.28
C ASP A 41 27.76 22.24 -11.82
N VAL A 42 27.59 22.28 -13.14
CA VAL A 42 26.34 21.92 -13.80
C VAL A 42 26.45 20.49 -14.32
N LYS A 43 25.80 19.55 -13.62
CA LYS A 43 25.71 18.16 -14.07
C LYS A 43 24.93 18.04 -15.38
N VAL A 44 25.33 17.11 -16.24
CA VAL A 44 24.64 16.82 -17.51
C VAL A 44 23.16 16.44 -17.29
N ALA A 45 22.83 15.81 -16.18
CA ALA A 45 21.45 15.48 -15.80
C ALA A 45 20.58 16.73 -15.66
N ALA A 46 21.10 17.82 -15.09
CA ALA A 46 20.36 19.08 -14.97
C ALA A 46 20.04 19.69 -16.35
N VAL A 47 20.96 19.54 -17.32
CA VAL A 47 20.73 19.99 -18.70
C VAL A 47 19.67 19.11 -19.39
N ARG A 48 19.70 17.78 -19.18
CA ARG A 48 18.66 16.89 -19.72
C ARG A 48 17.27 17.22 -19.17
N SER A 49 17.17 17.46 -17.86
CA SER A 49 15.90 17.83 -17.22
C SER A 49 15.34 19.16 -17.73
N ALA A 50 16.21 20.12 -18.05
CA ALA A 50 15.78 21.42 -18.58
C ALA A 50 15.36 21.36 -20.06
N PHE A 51 15.80 20.36 -20.81
CA PHE A 51 15.51 20.19 -22.24
C PHE A 51 15.03 18.78 -22.57
N PRO A 52 13.87 18.34 -22.02
CA PRO A 52 13.38 16.96 -22.20
C PRO A 52 13.04 16.63 -23.67
N ALA A 53 12.68 17.64 -24.47
CA ALA A 53 12.36 17.49 -25.90
C ALA A 53 13.61 17.44 -26.82
N ALA A 54 14.82 17.59 -26.27
CA ALA A 54 16.04 17.58 -27.08
C ALA A 54 16.43 16.16 -27.49
N ALA A 55 16.08 15.76 -28.73
CA ALA A 55 16.42 14.46 -29.30
C ALA A 55 17.93 14.15 -29.27
N ASN A 56 18.79 15.18 -29.30
CA ASN A 56 20.25 15.02 -29.22
C ASN A 56 20.90 16.08 -28.33
N LEU A 57 21.16 15.70 -27.07
CA LEU A 57 21.83 16.56 -26.09
C LEU A 57 23.24 16.99 -26.53
N ARG A 58 23.98 16.12 -27.24
CA ARG A 58 25.33 16.45 -27.72
C ARG A 58 25.29 17.63 -28.69
N MET A 59 24.31 17.66 -29.60
CA MET A 59 24.13 18.79 -30.50
C MET A 59 23.72 20.07 -29.76
N LEU A 60 22.83 19.96 -28.77
CA LEU A 60 22.40 21.10 -27.94
C LEU A 60 23.60 21.74 -27.23
N VAL A 61 24.42 20.92 -26.54
CA VAL A 61 25.63 21.39 -25.84
C VAL A 61 26.66 21.92 -26.82
N SER A 62 26.87 21.26 -27.96
CA SER A 62 27.84 21.73 -28.97
C SER A 62 27.46 23.09 -29.53
N ARG A 63 26.15 23.34 -29.77
CA ARG A 63 25.63 24.64 -30.20
C ARG A 63 25.82 25.72 -29.15
N ALA A 64 25.59 25.40 -27.87
CA ALA A 64 25.83 26.33 -26.77
C ALA A 64 27.31 26.72 -26.68
N PHE A 65 28.23 25.77 -26.81
CA PHE A 65 29.66 26.06 -26.79
C PHE A 65 30.16 26.83 -28.01
N ALA A 66 29.57 26.63 -29.19
CA ALA A 66 29.84 27.47 -30.35
C ALA A 66 29.40 28.93 -30.12
N ASP A 67 28.25 29.13 -29.46
CA ASP A 67 27.82 30.47 -29.03
C ASP A 67 28.78 31.07 -28.00
N PHE A 68 29.22 30.29 -27.00
CA PHE A 68 30.16 30.77 -25.99
C PHE A 68 31.49 31.22 -26.58
N ALA A 69 32.03 30.45 -27.54
CA ALA A 69 33.23 30.84 -28.28
C ALA A 69 33.03 32.16 -29.04
N ARG A 70 31.89 32.32 -29.73
CA ARG A 70 31.54 33.57 -30.44
C ARG A 70 31.39 34.77 -29.49
N TRP A 71 30.96 34.54 -28.26
CA TRP A 71 30.83 35.57 -27.22
C TRP A 71 32.12 35.81 -26.42
N GLY A 72 33.19 35.07 -26.71
CA GLY A 72 34.45 35.14 -25.94
C GLY A 72 34.28 34.71 -24.48
N VAL A 73 33.41 33.73 -24.22
CA VAL A 73 33.14 33.16 -22.89
C VAL A 73 33.75 31.76 -22.78
N ALA A 74 34.67 31.59 -21.84
CA ALA A 74 35.25 30.29 -21.54
C ALA A 74 34.41 29.51 -20.52
N VAL A 75 33.78 28.42 -20.96
CA VAL A 75 33.10 27.45 -20.09
C VAL A 75 33.85 26.13 -20.21
N GLY A 76 34.25 25.55 -19.08
CA GLY A 76 34.92 24.26 -19.02
C GLY A 76 33.95 23.09 -18.90
N TRP A 77 34.46 21.88 -19.14
CA TRP A 77 33.72 20.64 -18.93
C TRP A 77 34.63 19.52 -18.38
N GLY A 78 34.02 18.57 -17.69
CA GLY A 78 34.72 17.45 -17.05
C GLY A 78 35.08 17.74 -15.59
N ALA A 79 35.60 16.72 -14.91
CA ALA A 79 35.85 16.77 -13.47
C ALA A 79 37.02 17.70 -13.07
N ASP A 80 37.99 17.90 -13.96
CA ASP A 80 39.13 18.79 -13.73
C ASP A 80 38.74 20.25 -14.02
N ARG A 81 38.61 21.04 -12.95
CA ARG A 81 38.24 22.47 -12.99
C ARG A 81 39.42 23.40 -13.26
N GLN A 82 40.64 22.89 -13.19
CA GLN A 82 41.87 23.67 -13.40
C GLN A 82 42.38 23.53 -14.84
N ARG A 83 41.91 22.51 -15.57
CA ARG A 83 42.24 22.33 -16.98
C ARG A 83 41.78 23.49 -17.84
N ASP A 84 42.65 24.01 -18.69
CA ASP A 84 42.26 25.00 -19.70
C ASP A 84 41.20 24.41 -20.65
N PRO A 85 39.98 25.00 -20.73
CA PRO A 85 38.93 24.55 -21.64
C PRO A 85 39.36 24.45 -23.12
N ALA A 86 40.34 25.25 -23.56
CA ALA A 86 40.86 25.18 -24.93
C ALA A 86 41.60 23.87 -25.23
N THR A 87 42.16 23.22 -24.20
CA THR A 87 42.93 21.96 -24.31
C THR A 87 42.09 20.71 -24.03
N ALA A 88 40.82 20.88 -23.63
CA ALA A 88 39.93 19.79 -23.27
C ALA A 88 39.40 19.07 -24.53
N ASN A 89 39.29 17.74 -24.48
CA ASN A 89 38.81 16.94 -25.61
C ASN A 89 37.34 17.29 -25.96
N PRO A 90 37.05 17.88 -27.14
CA PRO A 90 35.71 18.28 -27.53
C PRO A 90 34.72 17.10 -27.63
N ALA A 91 35.19 15.88 -27.88
CA ALA A 91 34.33 14.69 -27.96
C ALA A 91 33.66 14.35 -26.63
N GLN A 92 34.27 14.78 -25.51
CA GLN A 92 33.75 14.55 -24.15
C GLN A 92 32.86 15.68 -23.63
N ARG A 93 32.73 16.77 -24.39
CA ARG A 93 32.03 18.00 -23.98
C ARG A 93 30.61 17.76 -23.52
N SER A 94 29.85 16.92 -24.22
CA SER A 94 28.45 16.65 -23.87
C SER A 94 28.26 15.80 -22.61
N ARG A 95 29.33 15.25 -22.02
CA ARG A 95 29.24 14.47 -20.78
C ARG A 95 29.17 15.34 -19.53
N GLY A 96 29.59 16.61 -19.63
CA GLY A 96 29.72 17.48 -18.47
C GLY A 96 30.68 16.89 -17.41
N PRO A 97 30.58 17.32 -16.15
CA PRO A 97 29.85 18.51 -15.70
C PRO A 97 30.39 19.79 -16.37
N PHE A 98 29.62 20.89 -16.35
CA PHE A 98 30.02 22.19 -16.92
C PHE A 98 30.33 23.18 -15.81
N TRP A 99 31.41 23.95 -15.98
CA TRP A 99 31.87 24.88 -14.96
C TRP A 99 32.45 26.14 -15.60
N MET A 100 32.60 27.21 -14.83
CA MET A 100 33.30 28.42 -15.26
C MET A 100 34.17 28.98 -14.12
N THR A 101 35.19 29.75 -14.47
CA THR A 101 36.07 30.38 -13.49
C THR A 101 35.42 31.62 -12.87
N ALA A 102 35.88 32.03 -11.69
CA ALA A 102 35.41 33.26 -11.05
C ALA A 102 35.67 34.50 -11.91
N ALA A 103 36.83 34.55 -12.58
CA ALA A 103 37.18 35.62 -13.52
C ALA A 103 36.20 35.68 -14.69
N GLN A 104 35.81 34.55 -15.26
CA GLN A 104 34.81 34.51 -16.32
C GLN A 104 33.42 34.90 -15.81
N ALA A 105 33.03 34.44 -14.62
CA ALA A 105 31.73 34.76 -14.03
C ALA A 105 31.59 36.26 -13.73
N GLY A 106 32.68 36.93 -13.31
CA GLY A 106 32.72 38.37 -13.07
C GLY A 106 32.52 39.24 -14.32
N ARG A 107 32.75 38.68 -15.52
CA ARG A 107 32.51 39.37 -16.79
C ARG A 107 31.04 39.38 -17.20
N LEU A 108 30.19 38.52 -16.62
CA LEU A 108 28.81 38.33 -17.06
C LEU A 108 27.85 39.20 -16.25
N ARG A 109 26.98 39.93 -16.95
CA ARG A 109 25.88 40.70 -16.36
C ARG A 109 24.56 40.28 -16.99
N PHE A 110 23.69 39.67 -16.19
CA PHE A 110 22.36 39.27 -16.63
C PHE A 110 21.36 40.40 -16.38
N VAL A 111 20.56 40.74 -17.39
CA VAL A 111 19.54 41.79 -17.32
C VAL A 111 18.19 41.27 -17.79
N ALA A 112 17.11 41.78 -17.20
CA ALA A 112 15.75 41.62 -17.68
C ALA A 112 15.04 42.98 -17.61
N HIS A 113 14.35 43.37 -18.68
CA HIS A 113 13.68 44.66 -18.79
C HIS A 113 14.59 45.85 -18.39
N GLY A 114 15.86 45.82 -18.83
CA GLY A 114 16.86 46.85 -18.54
C GLY A 114 17.44 46.85 -17.11
N ARG A 115 17.00 45.95 -16.22
CA ARG A 115 17.49 45.86 -14.84
C ARG A 115 18.41 44.67 -14.65
N THR A 116 19.51 44.84 -13.89
CA THR A 116 20.41 43.74 -13.52
C THR A 116 19.70 42.76 -12.59
N LEU A 117 19.77 41.46 -12.91
CA LEU A 117 19.22 40.40 -12.08
C LEU A 117 20.24 39.89 -11.06
N GLY A 118 19.78 39.69 -9.83
CA GLY A 118 20.48 38.91 -8.82
C GLY A 118 20.32 37.40 -9.04
N PRO A 119 21.11 36.55 -8.35
CA PRO A 119 21.12 35.09 -8.56
C PRO A 119 19.74 34.42 -8.45
N ALA A 120 18.98 34.72 -7.39
CA ALA A 120 17.65 34.17 -7.16
C ALA A 120 16.64 34.62 -8.23
N ALA A 121 16.72 35.88 -8.67
CA ALA A 121 15.84 36.41 -9.72
C ALA A 121 16.15 35.78 -11.09
N LEU A 122 17.43 35.56 -11.39
CA LEU A 122 17.87 34.87 -12.61
C LEU A 122 17.42 33.41 -12.64
N ALA A 123 17.57 32.69 -11.52
CA ALA A 123 17.13 31.30 -11.38
C ALA A 123 15.62 31.16 -11.63
N ARG A 124 14.82 32.08 -11.06
CA ARG A 124 13.37 32.14 -11.28
C ARG A 124 13.02 32.48 -12.73
N GLN A 125 13.68 33.47 -13.32
CA GLN A 125 13.44 33.91 -14.70
C GLN A 125 13.72 32.81 -15.74
N LEU A 126 14.71 31.95 -15.48
CA LEU A 126 15.12 30.88 -16.39
C LEU A 126 14.67 29.48 -15.94
N GLY A 127 13.87 29.39 -14.88
CA GLY A 127 13.22 28.16 -14.43
C GLY A 127 14.17 27.05 -13.98
N PHE A 128 15.37 27.39 -13.46
CA PHE A 128 16.26 26.39 -12.85
C PHE A 128 16.31 26.56 -11.33
N GLY A 129 15.98 25.50 -10.59
CA GLY A 129 15.96 25.54 -9.12
C GLY A 129 17.32 25.87 -8.52
N GLU A 130 17.32 26.64 -7.42
CA GLU A 130 18.51 26.81 -6.59
C GLU A 130 19.00 25.40 -6.21
N ALA A 131 20.25 25.07 -6.55
CA ALA A 131 20.89 23.96 -5.88
C ALA A 131 21.01 24.41 -4.43
N ALA A 132 20.14 23.90 -3.55
CA ALA A 132 20.28 24.09 -2.13
C ALA A 132 21.74 23.73 -1.81
N ALA A 133 22.49 24.70 -1.28
CA ALA A 133 23.79 24.38 -0.69
C ALA A 133 23.55 23.18 0.24
N PRO A 134 24.42 22.16 0.25
CA PRO A 134 24.31 21.11 1.24
C PRO A 134 24.22 21.80 2.59
N ALA A 135 23.08 21.62 3.28
CA ALA A 135 22.88 22.24 4.58
C ALA A 135 24.09 21.86 5.46
N PRO A 136 24.68 22.80 6.20
CA PRO A 136 25.73 22.47 7.16
C PRO A 136 25.20 21.35 8.06
N GLY A 137 25.87 20.18 8.05
CA GLY A 137 25.43 19.00 8.78
C GLY A 137 24.78 17.88 7.96
N MET A 138 24.79 17.93 6.62
CA MET A 138 24.53 16.72 5.82
C MET A 138 25.51 15.62 6.26
N PRO A 139 25.03 14.50 6.82
CA PRO A 139 25.90 13.46 7.31
C PRO A 139 26.72 12.92 6.12
N ASP A 140 28.03 12.87 6.30
CA ASP A 140 28.92 12.18 5.39
C ASP A 140 28.38 10.75 5.19
N GLY A 141 28.11 10.38 3.95
CA GLY A 141 27.58 9.05 3.62
C GLY A 141 28.52 7.94 4.10
N ALA A 142 29.84 8.18 4.08
CA ALA A 142 30.82 7.25 4.62
C ALA A 142 30.66 7.14 6.14
N ALA A 143 30.60 8.27 6.86
CA ALA A 143 30.30 8.26 8.30
C ALA A 143 28.96 7.57 8.64
N TYR A 144 27.93 7.67 7.80
CA TYR A 144 26.65 6.98 8.01
C TYR A 144 26.77 5.46 7.89
N VAL A 145 27.39 4.96 6.83
CA VAL A 145 27.52 3.51 6.59
C VAL A 145 28.53 2.84 7.52
N MET A 146 29.47 3.60 8.08
CA MET A 146 30.43 3.11 9.09
C MET A 146 29.84 3.08 10.52
N ARG A 147 28.58 3.50 10.71
CA ARG A 147 27.89 3.34 12.00
C ARG A 147 27.62 1.88 12.30
N ASP A 148 27.41 1.59 13.57
CA ASP A 148 26.97 0.27 14.03
C ASP A 148 25.64 -0.16 13.35
N MET A 149 25.55 -1.44 12.99
CA MET A 149 24.44 -2.01 12.22
C MET A 149 23.26 -2.48 13.09
N ALA A 150 23.32 -2.32 14.42
CA ALA A 150 22.31 -2.84 15.34
C ALA A 150 20.90 -2.37 14.99
N PHE A 151 20.71 -1.08 14.64
CA PHE A 151 19.40 -0.59 14.24
C PHE A 151 18.79 -1.41 13.10
N TRP A 152 19.56 -1.64 12.03
CA TRP A 152 19.09 -2.34 10.85
C TRP A 152 18.86 -3.82 11.13
N SER A 153 19.72 -4.45 11.93
CA SER A 153 19.54 -5.83 12.39
C SER A 153 18.26 -5.99 13.20
N GLU A 154 18.10 -5.19 14.26
CA GLU A 154 16.94 -5.21 15.16
C GLU A 154 15.63 -4.90 14.42
N LEU A 155 15.63 -3.89 13.56
CA LEU A 155 14.44 -3.56 12.77
C LEU A 155 14.06 -4.69 11.81
N THR A 156 15.04 -5.32 11.16
CA THR A 156 14.81 -6.43 10.23
C THR A 156 14.22 -7.64 10.97
N GLN A 157 14.78 -7.98 12.13
CA GLN A 157 14.24 -9.05 12.99
C GLN A 157 12.82 -8.72 13.46
N ALA A 158 12.57 -7.50 13.93
CA ALA A 158 11.22 -7.07 14.35
C ALA A 158 10.20 -7.15 13.21
N MET A 159 10.59 -6.75 11.99
CA MET A 159 9.75 -6.85 10.80
C MET A 159 9.45 -8.30 10.43
N ARG A 160 10.46 -9.20 10.51
CA ARG A 160 10.27 -10.62 10.23
C ARG A 160 9.33 -11.27 11.25
N SER A 161 9.57 -11.05 12.55
CA SER A 161 8.69 -11.54 13.62
C SER A 161 7.24 -11.05 13.48
N ALA A 162 7.05 -9.80 13.04
CA ALA A 162 5.73 -9.26 12.77
C ALA A 162 5.05 -9.90 11.54
N GLN A 163 5.81 -10.32 10.53
CA GLN A 163 5.29 -11.00 9.33
C GLN A 163 4.91 -12.45 9.61
N ASP A 164 5.72 -13.15 10.42
CA ASP A 164 5.52 -14.56 10.77
C ASP A 164 4.32 -14.79 11.73
N GLY A 165 3.58 -13.74 12.10
CA GLY A 165 2.39 -13.85 12.95
C GLY A 165 2.67 -13.97 14.45
N TYR A 166 3.95 -13.95 14.88
CA TYR A 166 4.34 -13.99 16.30
C TYR A 166 3.75 -12.83 17.13
N ALA A 167 3.32 -11.75 16.48
CA ALA A 167 2.65 -10.63 17.14
C ALA A 167 1.32 -11.01 17.81
N GLY A 168 0.66 -12.10 17.39
CA GLY A 168 -0.61 -12.58 17.97
C GLY A 168 -0.42 -13.51 19.17
N ALA A 169 0.50 -14.48 19.08
CA ALA A 169 0.78 -15.45 20.15
C ALA A 169 1.76 -14.91 21.21
N HIS A 170 2.69 -14.04 20.81
CA HIS A 170 3.74 -13.47 21.66
C HIS A 170 3.82 -11.96 21.47
N GLY A 171 2.70 -11.24 21.66
CA GLY A 171 2.66 -9.78 21.52
C GLY A 171 3.78 -9.06 22.28
N THR A 172 4.17 -9.56 23.45
CA THR A 172 5.33 -9.05 24.21
C THR A 172 6.64 -9.07 23.41
N ALA A 173 6.92 -10.16 22.67
CA ALA A 173 8.14 -10.30 21.88
C ALA A 173 8.21 -9.30 20.71
N VAL A 174 7.08 -9.01 20.05
CA VAL A 174 7.04 -8.01 18.97
C VAL A 174 7.19 -6.59 19.51
N ALA A 175 6.58 -6.31 20.67
CA ALA A 175 6.80 -5.04 21.36
C ALA A 175 8.28 -4.84 21.73
N GLU A 176 8.93 -5.89 22.23
CA GLU A 176 10.33 -5.88 22.64
C GLU A 176 11.27 -5.71 21.45
N ALA A 177 11.03 -6.40 20.34
CA ALA A 177 11.83 -6.28 19.13
C ALA A 177 11.78 -4.86 18.53
N PHE A 178 10.58 -4.26 18.41
CA PHE A 178 10.49 -2.87 17.94
C PHE A 178 11.07 -1.86 18.93
N ARG A 179 11.01 -2.13 20.24
CA ARG A 179 11.69 -1.30 21.25
C ARG A 179 13.21 -1.43 21.18
N ALA A 180 13.75 -2.61 20.89
CA ALA A 180 15.18 -2.80 20.68
C ALA A 180 15.66 -1.98 19.47
N ALA A 181 14.95 -2.05 18.34
CA ALA A 181 15.22 -1.19 17.18
C ALA A 181 15.15 0.31 17.54
N GLN A 182 14.17 0.73 18.35
CA GLN A 182 14.08 2.13 18.80
C GLN A 182 15.27 2.57 19.66
N ARG A 183 15.78 1.71 20.55
CA ARG A 183 16.96 2.02 21.38
C ARG A 183 18.23 2.17 20.54
N SER A 184 18.35 1.40 19.45
CA SER A 184 19.50 1.44 18.55
C SER A 184 19.41 2.54 17.48
N ALA A 185 18.30 3.28 17.40
CA ALA A 185 18.09 4.31 16.40
C ALA A 185 19.00 5.54 16.62
N GLY A 186 19.90 5.79 15.68
CA GLY A 186 20.89 6.87 15.75
C GLY A 186 20.48 8.19 15.09
N ASP A 187 19.30 8.26 14.47
CA ASP A 187 18.79 9.48 13.83
C ASP A 187 17.24 9.54 13.80
N PRO A 188 16.66 10.73 13.53
CA PRO A 188 15.20 10.89 13.46
C PRO A 188 14.52 10.05 12.36
N PHE A 189 15.20 9.72 11.27
CA PHE A 189 14.65 8.86 10.21
C PHE A 189 14.47 7.43 10.72
N GLN A 190 15.48 6.86 11.37
CA GLN A 190 15.45 5.53 11.97
C GLN A 190 14.38 5.43 13.07
N GLN A 191 14.26 6.46 13.92
CA GLN A 191 13.20 6.55 14.92
C GLN A 191 11.80 6.59 14.29
N ALA A 192 11.59 7.46 13.30
CA ALA A 192 10.32 7.56 12.59
C ALA A 192 9.93 6.25 11.89
N LEU A 193 10.87 5.61 11.20
CA LEU A 193 10.68 4.35 10.51
C LEU A 193 10.27 3.23 11.47
N SER A 194 10.98 3.07 12.59
CA SER A 194 10.69 2.03 13.58
C SER A 194 9.29 2.20 14.20
N LEU A 195 8.88 3.42 14.55
CA LEU A 195 7.55 3.71 15.12
C LEU A 195 6.41 3.45 14.13
N LEU A 196 6.61 3.76 12.85
CA LEU A 196 5.62 3.45 11.81
C LEU A 196 5.49 1.94 11.57
N LYS A 197 6.63 1.22 11.52
CA LYS A 197 6.62 -0.24 11.37
C LYS A 197 5.98 -0.93 12.56
N GLU A 198 6.28 -0.48 13.79
CA GLU A 198 5.62 -0.94 15.00
C GLU A 198 4.10 -0.73 14.92
N SER A 199 3.67 0.47 14.52
CA SER A 199 2.24 0.79 14.40
C SER A 199 1.50 -0.09 13.39
N LEU A 200 2.12 -0.36 12.24
CA LEU A 200 1.59 -1.25 11.21
C LEU A 200 1.49 -2.70 11.68
N ALA A 201 2.51 -3.20 12.40
CA ALA A 201 2.49 -4.53 12.98
C ALA A 201 1.33 -4.70 13.97
N TRP A 202 1.17 -3.76 14.90
CA TRP A 202 0.06 -3.80 15.86
C TRP A 202 -1.32 -3.73 15.22
N ARG A 203 -1.46 -2.93 14.16
CA ARG A 203 -2.71 -2.85 13.40
C ARG A 203 -3.09 -4.20 12.80
N ARG A 204 -2.13 -4.91 12.18
CA ARG A 204 -2.36 -6.21 11.53
C ARG A 204 -2.87 -7.25 12.53
N CYS A 205 -2.40 -7.20 13.78
CA CYS A 205 -2.81 -8.12 14.84
C CYS A 205 -4.06 -7.67 15.60
N GLY A 206 -4.71 -6.58 15.20
CA GLY A 206 -5.93 -6.08 15.85
C GLY A 206 -5.69 -5.25 17.11
N SER A 207 -4.43 -5.05 17.54
CA SER A 207 -4.05 -4.24 18.70
C SER A 207 -4.08 -2.73 18.41
N LEU A 208 -5.27 -2.19 18.12
CA LEU A 208 -5.45 -0.79 17.73
C LEU A 208 -5.03 0.23 18.80
N GLY A 209 -5.04 -0.17 20.08
CA GLY A 209 -4.54 0.66 21.19
C GLY A 209 -3.03 0.91 21.07
N GLN A 210 -2.26 -0.16 20.90
CA GLN A 210 -0.80 -0.10 20.75
C GLN A 210 -0.40 0.57 19.44
N SER A 211 -1.11 0.29 18.34
CA SER A 211 -0.91 0.98 17.07
C SER A 211 -1.06 2.50 17.20
N ARG A 212 -2.09 2.98 17.91
CA ARG A 212 -2.27 4.41 18.21
C ARG A 212 -1.18 4.98 19.11
N ALA A 213 -0.74 4.24 20.13
CA ALA A 213 0.33 4.68 21.02
C ALA A 213 1.65 4.90 20.26
N ALA A 214 1.99 4.00 19.34
CA ALA A 214 3.14 4.15 18.45
C ALA A 214 2.99 5.38 17.52
N LEU A 215 1.80 5.61 16.95
CA LEU A 215 1.55 6.82 16.16
C LEU A 215 1.65 8.11 16.97
N ALA A 216 1.19 8.11 18.23
CA ALA A 216 1.30 9.28 19.09
C ALA A 216 2.76 9.63 19.41
N ARG A 217 3.65 8.62 19.54
CA ARG A 217 5.10 8.82 19.63
C ARG A 217 5.65 9.38 18.31
N PHE A 218 5.23 8.83 17.18
CA PHE A 218 5.61 9.33 15.85
C PHE A 218 5.22 10.81 15.66
N ASP A 219 4.00 11.22 16.03
CA ASP A 219 3.55 12.61 15.91
C ASP A 219 4.42 13.57 16.75
N ARG A 220 4.84 13.14 17.94
CA ARG A 220 5.74 13.94 18.79
C ARG A 220 7.10 14.13 18.11
N LEU A 221 7.65 13.06 17.52
CA LEU A 221 8.89 13.13 16.77
C LEU A 221 8.77 14.03 15.53
N ALA A 222 7.68 13.90 14.77
CA ALA A 222 7.43 14.71 13.58
C ALA A 222 7.31 16.21 13.93
N ARG A 223 6.67 16.55 15.06
CA ARG A 223 6.58 17.93 15.56
C ARG A 223 7.89 18.49 16.10
N ALA A 224 8.76 17.64 16.65
CA ALA A 224 10.01 18.06 17.29
C ALA A 224 11.11 18.50 16.30
N GLY A 225 10.96 18.19 15.01
CA GLY A 225 11.76 18.80 13.95
C GLY A 225 12.99 17.99 13.50
N SER A 226 12.89 17.44 12.30
CA SER A 226 13.93 17.37 11.26
C SER A 226 13.26 16.79 10.03
N PRO A 227 12.75 17.62 9.10
CA PRO A 227 12.08 17.15 7.90
C PRO A 227 13.12 16.55 6.96
N GLY A 228 13.57 15.33 7.26
CA GLY A 228 14.27 14.50 6.29
C GLY A 228 13.35 14.30 5.08
N ALA A 229 13.94 14.14 3.89
CA ALA A 229 13.19 14.02 2.64
C ALA A 229 12.09 12.92 2.64
N ALA A 230 12.21 11.92 3.53
CA ALA A 230 11.22 10.85 3.70
C ALA A 230 10.00 11.23 4.56
N MET A 231 10.02 12.35 5.29
CA MET A 231 8.99 12.70 6.26
C MET A 231 7.58 12.81 5.65
N PRO A 232 7.36 13.38 4.45
CA PRO A 232 6.04 13.37 3.82
C PRO A 232 5.50 11.97 3.55
N THR A 233 6.36 11.02 3.17
CA THR A 233 5.95 9.61 2.96
C THR A 233 5.54 8.95 4.29
N PHE A 234 6.30 9.22 5.35
CA PHE A 234 6.01 8.73 6.69
C PHE A 234 4.70 9.30 7.26
N ALA A 235 4.49 10.62 7.11
CA ALA A 235 3.25 11.28 7.49
C ALA A 235 2.05 10.73 6.70
N ALA A 236 2.19 10.59 5.38
CA ALA A 236 1.14 10.01 4.54
C ALA A 236 0.79 8.57 4.96
N MET A 237 1.78 7.73 5.25
CA MET A 237 1.54 6.39 5.79
C MET A 237 0.83 6.43 7.15
N ALA A 238 1.23 7.33 8.06
CA ALA A 238 0.54 7.52 9.34
C ALA A 238 -0.95 7.88 9.17
N HIS A 239 -1.29 8.73 8.19
CA HIS A 239 -2.68 9.03 7.82
C HIS A 239 -3.43 7.76 7.39
N VAL A 240 -2.82 6.94 6.53
CA VAL A 240 -3.42 5.66 6.08
C VAL A 240 -3.62 4.70 7.26
N VAL A 241 -2.66 4.57 8.18
CA VAL A 241 -2.80 3.72 9.37
C VAL A 241 -3.99 4.18 10.24
N ARG A 242 -4.20 5.50 10.39
CA ARG A 242 -5.36 6.04 11.13
C ARG A 242 -6.68 5.73 10.42
N ALA A 243 -6.72 5.87 9.10
CA ALA A 243 -7.90 5.53 8.30
C ALA A 243 -8.24 4.04 8.44
N TRP A 244 -7.25 3.15 8.38
CA TRP A 244 -7.45 1.74 8.67
C TRP A 244 -7.98 1.48 10.08
N ALA A 245 -7.46 2.17 11.10
CA ALA A 245 -7.94 2.00 12.48
C ALA A 245 -9.41 2.41 12.64
N ARG A 246 -9.88 3.41 11.89
CA ARG A 246 -11.30 3.79 11.81
C ARG A 246 -12.12 2.69 11.11
N TYR A 247 -11.66 2.22 9.96
CA TYR A 247 -12.30 1.13 9.24
C TYR A 247 -12.46 -0.12 10.10
N THR A 248 -11.43 -0.57 10.80
CA THR A 248 -11.48 -1.74 11.69
C THR A 248 -12.53 -1.58 12.80
N ARG A 249 -12.81 -0.36 13.26
CA ARG A 249 -13.87 -0.07 14.24
C ARG A 249 -15.26 0.03 13.62
N GLY A 250 -15.36 0.14 12.30
CA GLY A 250 -16.62 0.29 11.57
C GLY A 250 -16.97 1.73 11.24
N ASP A 251 -16.07 2.67 11.53
CA ASP A 251 -16.17 4.06 11.12
C ASP A 251 -15.71 4.19 9.66
N HIS A 252 -16.58 3.75 8.73
CA HIS A 252 -16.30 3.76 7.30
C HIS A 252 -16.26 5.19 6.74
N GLU A 253 -17.16 6.07 7.20
CA GLU A 253 -17.20 7.47 6.79
C GLU A 253 -15.93 8.21 7.20
N GLY A 254 -15.51 8.09 8.47
CA GLY A 254 -14.29 8.73 8.97
C GLY A 254 -13.01 8.14 8.38
N ALA A 255 -13.02 6.87 7.97
CA ALA A 255 -11.93 6.28 7.19
C ALA A 255 -11.87 6.89 5.77
N GLY A 256 -13.00 6.97 5.08
CA GLY A 256 -13.11 7.59 3.75
C GLY A 256 -12.72 9.06 3.76
N ALA A 257 -13.23 9.84 4.72
CA ALA A 257 -12.85 11.24 4.91
C ALA A 257 -11.35 11.40 5.19
N GLY A 258 -10.74 10.48 5.94
CA GLY A 258 -9.30 10.47 6.19
C GLY A 258 -8.47 10.26 4.93
N LEU A 259 -8.89 9.37 4.03
CA LEU A 259 -8.23 9.15 2.73
C LEU A 259 -8.44 10.33 1.77
N ALA A 260 -9.65 10.90 1.75
CA ALA A 260 -9.94 12.09 0.96
C ALA A 260 -9.08 13.29 1.41
N ALA A 261 -8.94 13.50 2.72
CA ALA A 261 -8.05 14.54 3.27
C ALA A 261 -6.59 14.31 2.87
N LEU A 262 -6.11 13.06 2.91
CA LEU A 262 -4.75 12.72 2.48
C LEU A 262 -4.53 13.02 0.98
N ARG A 263 -5.53 12.77 0.13
CA ARG A 263 -5.47 13.08 -1.32
C ARG A 263 -5.54 14.58 -1.60
N ALA A 264 -6.27 15.33 -0.79
CA ALA A 264 -6.41 16.78 -0.92
C ALA A 264 -5.19 17.56 -0.40
N ASP A 265 -4.37 16.94 0.45
CA ASP A 265 -3.17 17.55 0.99
C ASP A 265 -2.08 17.67 -0.10
N PRO A 266 -1.65 18.91 -0.46
CA PRO A 266 -0.67 19.12 -1.53
C PRO A 266 0.75 18.67 -1.15
N GLU A 267 1.08 18.57 0.13
CA GLU A 267 2.38 18.10 0.60
C GLU A 267 2.47 16.58 0.65
N LEU A 268 1.36 15.92 1.03
CA LEU A 268 1.33 14.46 1.22
C LEU A 268 0.89 13.69 -0.03
N SER A 269 0.01 14.27 -0.86
CA SER A 269 -0.52 13.60 -2.06
C SER A 269 0.55 13.14 -3.07
N PRO A 270 1.70 13.84 -3.27
CA PRO A 270 2.76 13.33 -4.14
C PRO A 270 3.33 11.98 -3.65
N ALA A 271 3.35 11.73 -2.35
CA ALA A 271 3.82 10.45 -1.81
C ALA A 271 2.92 9.30 -2.28
N ILE A 272 1.60 9.49 -2.39
CA ILE A 272 0.69 8.47 -2.92
C ILE A 272 1.00 8.19 -4.40
N ARG A 273 1.30 9.23 -5.18
CA ARG A 273 1.58 9.09 -6.61
C ARG A 273 2.87 8.30 -6.87
N TYR A 274 3.93 8.60 -6.12
CA TYR A 274 5.29 8.11 -6.42
C TYR A 274 5.76 6.95 -5.54
N ASN A 275 5.08 6.64 -4.42
CA ASN A 275 5.39 5.50 -3.58
C ASN A 275 4.36 4.36 -3.80
N PRO A 276 4.70 3.30 -4.55
CA PRO A 276 3.74 2.25 -4.89
C PRO A 276 3.24 1.47 -3.66
N ARG A 277 4.06 1.34 -2.59
CA ARG A 277 3.61 0.70 -1.35
C ARG A 277 2.56 1.51 -0.60
N LEU A 278 2.72 2.83 -0.54
CA LEU A 278 1.70 3.73 0.03
C LEU A 278 0.44 3.72 -0.83
N ARG A 279 0.59 3.77 -2.15
CA ARG A 279 -0.52 3.70 -3.10
C ARG A 279 -1.34 2.42 -2.92
N PHE A 280 -0.68 1.28 -2.76
CA PHE A 280 -1.32 0.01 -2.42
C PHE A 280 -2.19 0.12 -1.16
N GLU A 281 -1.65 0.64 -0.05
CA GLU A 281 -2.40 0.71 1.22
C GLU A 281 -3.65 1.62 1.10
N VAL A 282 -3.56 2.72 0.33
CA VAL A 282 -4.71 3.59 0.02
C VAL A 282 -5.75 2.85 -0.80
N LEU A 283 -5.36 2.29 -1.95
CA LEU A 283 -6.27 1.62 -2.89
C LEU A 283 -6.93 0.38 -2.27
N ASN A 284 -6.18 -0.38 -1.46
CA ASN A 284 -6.71 -1.56 -0.78
C ASN A 284 -7.75 -1.17 0.27
N LEU A 285 -7.54 -0.08 1.02
CA LEU A 285 -8.54 0.42 1.97
C LEU A 285 -9.76 1.01 1.25
N GLU A 286 -9.57 1.75 0.16
CA GLU A 286 -10.67 2.26 -0.66
C GLU A 286 -11.54 1.13 -1.22
N GLY A 287 -10.92 0.07 -1.76
CA GLY A 287 -11.65 -1.10 -2.22
C GLY A 287 -12.52 -1.72 -1.12
N LEU A 288 -12.02 -1.76 0.12
CA LEU A 288 -12.78 -2.26 1.26
C LEU A 288 -13.91 -1.31 1.70
N LEU A 289 -13.73 0.00 1.57
CA LEU A 289 -14.78 0.99 1.83
C LEU A 289 -15.88 0.90 0.78
N TYR A 290 -15.52 0.80 -0.50
CA TYR A 290 -16.48 0.60 -1.59
C TYR A 290 -17.21 -0.74 -1.47
N LYS A 291 -16.52 -1.81 -1.06
CA LYS A 291 -17.16 -3.09 -0.70
C LYS A 291 -18.18 -2.90 0.42
N ALA A 292 -17.83 -2.17 1.48
CA ALA A 292 -18.76 -1.92 2.58
C ALA A 292 -19.98 -1.12 2.12
N GLY A 293 -19.80 -0.14 1.23
CA GLY A 293 -20.89 0.60 0.60
C GLY A 293 -21.79 -0.29 -0.28
N ALA A 294 -21.19 -1.15 -1.10
CA ALA A 294 -21.90 -2.07 -1.99
C ALA A 294 -22.73 -3.11 -1.23
N MET A 295 -22.23 -3.57 -0.08
CA MET A 295 -22.88 -4.58 0.77
C MET A 295 -23.78 -3.97 1.88
N GLY A 296 -23.76 -2.65 2.03
CA GLY A 296 -24.54 -1.94 3.03
C GLY A 296 -26.00 -1.75 2.63
N LYS A 297 -26.84 -1.31 3.57
CA LYS A 297 -28.19 -0.85 3.24
C LYS A 297 -28.06 0.47 2.46
N ALA A 298 -28.75 0.57 1.33
CA ALA A 298 -28.78 1.82 0.56
C ALA A 298 -29.39 2.94 1.43
N ALA A 299 -28.57 3.92 1.81
CA ALA A 299 -29.05 5.16 2.40
C ALA A 299 -29.32 6.18 1.28
N ALA A 300 -30.25 7.11 1.51
CA ALA A 300 -30.54 8.18 0.56
C ALA A 300 -29.26 9.00 0.30
N GLY A 301 -28.88 9.18 -0.97
CA GLY A 301 -27.67 9.89 -1.38
C GLY A 301 -26.40 9.05 -1.55
N ASN A 302 -26.44 7.74 -1.25
CA ASN A 302 -25.31 6.86 -1.49
C ASN A 302 -25.14 6.52 -2.98
N VAL A 303 -23.88 6.31 -3.39
CA VAL A 303 -23.54 5.72 -4.69
C VAL A 303 -24.30 4.40 -4.87
N ALA A 304 -24.85 4.19 -6.07
CA ALA A 304 -25.59 2.97 -6.38
C ALA A 304 -24.75 1.72 -6.02
N PRO A 305 -25.32 0.70 -5.34
CA PRO A 305 -24.55 -0.47 -4.88
C PRO A 305 -23.72 -1.16 -5.97
N ALA A 306 -24.26 -1.25 -7.20
CA ALA A 306 -23.54 -1.79 -8.35
C ALA A 306 -22.32 -0.93 -8.75
N LEU A 307 -22.46 0.40 -8.73
CA LEU A 307 -21.34 1.30 -9.01
C LEU A 307 -20.27 1.23 -7.90
N SER A 308 -20.69 1.10 -6.65
CA SER A 308 -19.77 0.87 -5.52
C SER A 308 -19.05 -0.48 -5.64
N ALA A 309 -19.73 -1.53 -6.11
CA ALA A 309 -19.10 -2.83 -6.38
C ALA A 309 -18.04 -2.73 -7.49
N GLN A 310 -18.35 -1.99 -8.57
CA GLN A 310 -17.38 -1.73 -9.65
C GLN A 310 -16.15 -0.98 -9.13
N HIS A 311 -16.35 0.13 -8.39
CA HIS A 311 -15.25 0.89 -7.81
C HIS A 311 -14.39 0.07 -6.85
N ALA A 312 -14.99 -0.87 -6.11
CA ALA A 312 -14.24 -1.79 -5.25
C ALA A 312 -13.31 -2.69 -6.08
N LEU A 313 -13.80 -3.28 -7.17
CA LEU A 313 -12.99 -4.13 -8.05
C LEU A 313 -11.88 -3.33 -8.75
N ASP A 314 -12.19 -2.13 -9.24
CA ASP A 314 -11.20 -1.24 -9.87
C ASP A 314 -10.08 -0.87 -8.88
N ALA A 315 -10.45 -0.52 -7.65
CA ALA A 315 -9.50 -0.19 -6.59
C ALA A 315 -8.62 -1.40 -6.23
N PHE A 316 -9.17 -2.60 -6.12
CA PHE A 316 -8.37 -3.80 -5.84
C PHE A 316 -7.47 -4.21 -7.02
N ALA A 317 -7.92 -4.03 -8.26
CA ALA A 317 -7.10 -4.26 -9.44
C ALA A 317 -5.91 -3.28 -9.49
N ALA A 318 -6.15 -2.00 -9.21
CA ALA A 318 -5.09 -1.00 -9.09
C ALA A 318 -4.17 -1.26 -7.88
N ALA A 319 -4.71 -1.76 -6.77
CA ALA A 319 -3.92 -2.17 -5.61
C ALA A 319 -2.99 -3.35 -5.97
N LEU A 320 -3.46 -4.33 -6.73
CA LEU A 320 -2.64 -5.44 -7.21
C LEU A 320 -1.45 -4.94 -8.05
N GLN A 321 -1.70 -4.03 -8.99
CA GLN A 321 -0.64 -3.40 -9.80
C GLN A 321 0.37 -2.65 -8.92
N ALA A 322 -0.11 -1.82 -7.99
CA ALA A 322 0.73 -1.12 -7.03
C ALA A 322 1.54 -2.07 -6.14
N GLY A 323 1.00 -3.24 -5.80
CA GLY A 323 1.70 -4.29 -5.06
C GLY A 323 2.90 -4.86 -5.83
N TYR A 324 2.74 -5.13 -7.13
CA TYR A 324 3.84 -5.55 -8.00
C TYR A 324 4.86 -4.44 -8.25
N GLU A 325 4.42 -3.21 -8.49
CA GLU A 325 5.33 -2.05 -8.62
C GLU A 325 6.14 -1.78 -7.33
N ALA A 326 5.64 -2.21 -6.18
CA ALA A 326 6.32 -2.11 -4.90
C ALA A 326 7.20 -3.33 -4.58
N ASP A 327 7.32 -4.30 -5.48
CA ASP A 327 7.99 -5.60 -5.26
C ASP A 327 7.52 -6.28 -3.97
N SER A 328 6.22 -6.16 -3.66
CA SER A 328 5.67 -6.54 -2.37
C SER A 328 4.71 -7.72 -2.48
N VAL A 329 5.24 -8.93 -2.31
CA VAL A 329 4.44 -10.17 -2.33
C VAL A 329 3.32 -10.18 -1.27
N ASP A 330 3.55 -9.59 -0.10
CA ASP A 330 2.54 -9.35 0.95
C ASP A 330 1.38 -8.48 0.45
N ALA A 331 1.67 -7.42 -0.32
CA ALA A 331 0.62 -6.58 -0.90
C ALA A 331 -0.18 -7.32 -1.99
N VAL A 332 0.51 -8.04 -2.87
CA VAL A 332 -0.10 -8.85 -3.93
C VAL A 332 -1.01 -9.93 -3.34
N GLN A 333 -0.58 -10.58 -2.26
CA GLN A 333 -1.35 -11.56 -1.52
C GLN A 333 -2.68 -10.97 -1.01
N HIS A 334 -2.62 -9.84 -0.28
CA HIS A 334 -3.80 -9.17 0.24
C HIS A 334 -4.78 -8.71 -0.86
N ALA A 335 -4.26 -8.13 -1.95
CA ALA A 335 -5.11 -7.72 -3.08
C ALA A 335 -5.79 -8.94 -3.71
N SER A 336 -5.06 -10.02 -3.96
CA SER A 336 -5.58 -11.26 -4.56
C SER A 336 -6.70 -11.87 -3.71
N ALA A 337 -6.55 -11.90 -2.38
CA ALA A 337 -7.57 -12.37 -1.46
C ALA A 337 -8.87 -11.53 -1.55
N ASN A 338 -8.71 -10.21 -1.56
CA ASN A 338 -9.83 -9.28 -1.63
C ASN A 338 -10.55 -9.35 -2.98
N ILE A 339 -9.82 -9.49 -4.10
CA ILE A 339 -10.40 -9.67 -5.43
C ILE A 339 -11.25 -10.95 -5.46
N GLY A 340 -10.69 -12.09 -5.02
CA GLY A 340 -11.39 -13.37 -5.04
C GLY A 340 -12.71 -13.32 -4.27
N LEU A 341 -12.68 -12.83 -3.03
CA LEU A 341 -13.88 -12.70 -2.21
C LEU A 341 -14.90 -11.73 -2.82
N CYS A 342 -14.47 -10.54 -3.24
CA CYS A 342 -15.39 -9.51 -3.71
C CYS A 342 -16.03 -9.89 -5.05
N LEU A 343 -15.27 -10.53 -5.95
CA LEU A 343 -15.80 -11.05 -7.21
C LEU A 343 -16.98 -12.00 -6.95
N TRP A 344 -16.80 -12.96 -6.03
CA TRP A 344 -17.85 -13.90 -5.67
C TRP A 344 -19.05 -13.22 -5.00
N LEU A 345 -18.81 -12.36 -4.01
CA LEU A 345 -19.89 -11.69 -3.27
C LEU A 345 -20.72 -10.79 -4.18
N PHE A 346 -20.07 -9.94 -4.98
CA PHE A 346 -20.77 -9.00 -5.83
C PHE A 346 -21.57 -9.72 -6.92
N TRP A 347 -21.02 -10.79 -7.51
CA TRP A 347 -21.76 -11.59 -8.47
C TRP A 347 -22.96 -12.26 -7.80
N ARG A 348 -22.80 -12.86 -6.61
CA ARG A 348 -23.91 -13.49 -5.88
C ARG A 348 -25.07 -12.53 -5.66
N HIS A 349 -24.77 -11.29 -5.27
CA HIS A 349 -25.77 -10.24 -5.04
C HIS A 349 -26.23 -9.50 -6.30
N GLY A 350 -25.78 -9.90 -7.50
CA GLY A 350 -26.17 -9.26 -8.77
C GLY A 350 -25.65 -7.82 -8.91
N LEU A 351 -24.59 -7.47 -8.18
CA LEU A 351 -23.98 -6.13 -8.19
C LEU A 351 -22.99 -5.94 -9.33
N VAL A 352 -22.45 -7.04 -9.84
CA VAL A 352 -21.65 -7.11 -11.06
C VAL A 352 -22.26 -8.15 -11.99
N ASP A 353 -22.11 -7.95 -13.30
CA ASP A 353 -22.75 -8.77 -14.33
C ASP A 353 -24.28 -8.91 -14.07
N PRO A 354 -25.05 -7.80 -14.08
CA PRO A 354 -26.48 -7.82 -13.77
C PRO A 354 -27.28 -8.67 -14.77
N GLY A 355 -26.79 -8.80 -16.01
CA GLY A 355 -27.36 -9.67 -17.03
C GLY A 355 -27.07 -11.15 -16.82
N ARG A 356 -26.27 -11.52 -15.81
CA ARG A 356 -25.84 -12.90 -15.52
C ARG A 356 -25.27 -13.61 -16.76
N ALA A 357 -24.48 -12.88 -17.56
CA ALA A 357 -23.85 -13.43 -18.74
C ALA A 357 -22.80 -14.50 -18.38
N LEU A 358 -22.20 -14.39 -17.19
CA LEU A 358 -21.27 -15.37 -16.65
C LEU A 358 -22.01 -16.44 -15.84
N ASP A 359 -21.70 -17.71 -16.15
CA ASP A 359 -22.14 -18.85 -15.35
C ASP A 359 -21.63 -18.77 -13.91
N ALA A 360 -22.47 -19.20 -12.96
CA ALA A 360 -22.16 -19.20 -11.54
C ALA A 360 -20.87 -19.96 -11.23
N GLY A 361 -20.72 -21.15 -11.83
CA GLY A 361 -19.54 -21.98 -11.67
C GLY A 361 -18.30 -21.34 -12.26
N ALA A 362 -18.41 -20.63 -13.38
CA ALA A 362 -17.30 -19.89 -13.97
C ALA A 362 -16.78 -18.78 -13.04
N VAL A 363 -17.68 -17.97 -12.47
CA VAL A 363 -17.31 -16.90 -11.54
C VAL A 363 -16.77 -17.46 -10.23
N GLN A 364 -17.39 -18.52 -9.71
CA GLN A 364 -16.91 -19.23 -8.52
C GLN A 364 -15.48 -19.77 -8.73
N ARG A 365 -15.21 -20.40 -9.88
CA ARG A 365 -13.86 -20.87 -10.22
C ARG A 365 -12.86 -19.73 -10.31
N GLN A 366 -13.22 -18.62 -10.95
CA GLN A 366 -12.33 -17.47 -11.05
C GLN A 366 -12.04 -16.83 -9.68
N ALA A 367 -13.04 -16.74 -8.81
CA ALA A 367 -12.87 -16.29 -7.44
C ALA A 367 -11.93 -17.22 -6.64
N MET A 368 -12.07 -18.53 -6.82
CA MET A 368 -11.15 -19.51 -6.23
C MET A 368 -9.72 -19.35 -6.76
N ARG A 369 -9.50 -19.11 -8.05
CA ARG A 369 -8.14 -18.88 -8.61
C ARG A 369 -7.44 -17.70 -7.95
N TRP A 370 -8.16 -16.60 -7.71
CA TRP A 370 -7.61 -15.44 -7.02
C TRP A 370 -7.24 -15.75 -5.56
N LEU A 371 -8.07 -16.51 -4.85
CA LEU A 371 -7.72 -17.02 -3.53
C LEU A 371 -6.55 -18.00 -3.56
N GLY A 372 -6.49 -18.86 -4.59
CA GLY A 372 -5.39 -19.80 -4.81
C GLY A 372 -4.07 -19.06 -4.98
N LEU A 373 -4.04 -17.99 -5.78
CA LEU A 373 -2.86 -17.12 -5.91
C LEU A 373 -2.45 -16.53 -4.55
N SER A 374 -3.41 -15.99 -3.79
CA SER A 374 -3.17 -15.46 -2.44
C SER A 374 -2.52 -16.51 -1.53
N GLU A 375 -3.12 -17.70 -1.42
CA GLU A 375 -2.60 -18.76 -0.56
C GLU A 375 -1.27 -19.32 -1.06
N TRP A 376 -1.09 -19.42 -2.37
CA TRP A 376 0.19 -19.87 -2.95
C TRP A 376 1.32 -18.90 -2.64
N ILE A 377 1.05 -17.60 -2.63
CA ILE A 377 2.02 -16.60 -2.16
C ILE A 377 2.30 -16.80 -0.66
N CYS A 378 1.28 -17.02 0.17
CA CYS A 378 1.46 -17.31 1.60
C CYS A 378 2.40 -18.52 1.81
N ASP A 379 2.08 -19.65 1.17
CA ASP A 379 2.81 -20.91 1.28
C ASP A 379 4.26 -20.79 0.78
N ARG A 380 4.49 -20.06 -0.32
CA ARG A 380 5.82 -19.97 -0.94
C ARG A 380 6.75 -18.98 -0.26
N PHE A 381 6.22 -17.88 0.27
CA PHE A 381 7.02 -16.77 0.80
C PHE A 381 6.91 -16.62 2.33
N GLY A 382 6.11 -17.45 2.99
CA GLY A 382 5.86 -17.35 4.43
C GLY A 382 5.18 -16.04 4.82
N VAL A 383 4.34 -15.49 3.93
CA VAL A 383 3.52 -14.30 4.22
C VAL A 383 2.10 -14.71 4.59
N GLY A 384 1.32 -13.80 5.17
CA GLY A 384 -0.04 -14.13 5.61
C GLY A 384 -0.09 -15.03 6.86
N GLY A 385 1.03 -15.17 7.58
CA GLY A 385 1.08 -15.86 8.87
C GLY A 385 0.11 -15.24 9.87
N GLY A 386 -0.57 -16.10 10.65
CA GLY A 386 -1.43 -15.68 11.75
C GLY A 386 -2.84 -15.22 11.37
N THR A 387 -3.34 -15.54 10.18
CA THR A 387 -4.73 -15.26 9.77
C THR A 387 -5.42 -16.47 9.12
N ALA A 388 -6.72 -16.61 9.37
CA ALA A 388 -7.56 -17.64 8.76
C ALA A 388 -8.40 -17.12 7.57
N TRP A 389 -8.17 -15.90 7.09
CA TRP A 389 -9.06 -15.26 6.10
C TRP A 389 -9.14 -16.02 4.78
N ASN A 390 -8.01 -16.49 4.23
CA ASN A 390 -8.04 -17.27 2.99
C ASN A 390 -8.84 -18.56 3.14
N ALA A 391 -8.68 -19.29 4.25
CA ALA A 391 -9.46 -20.49 4.55
C ALA A 391 -10.96 -20.18 4.66
N ILE A 392 -11.32 -19.11 5.39
CA ILE A 392 -12.71 -18.65 5.53
C ILE A 392 -13.30 -18.30 4.16
N PHE A 393 -12.57 -17.52 3.34
CA PHE A 393 -13.04 -17.09 2.03
C PHE A 393 -13.18 -18.28 1.08
N LEU A 394 -12.24 -19.23 1.10
CA LEU A 394 -12.32 -20.44 0.30
C LEU A 394 -13.56 -21.26 0.67
N LEU A 395 -13.77 -21.51 1.96
CA LEU A 395 -14.92 -22.24 2.48
C LEU A 395 -16.24 -21.56 2.08
N ARG A 396 -16.30 -20.24 2.17
CA ARG A 396 -17.49 -19.47 1.79
C ARG A 396 -17.73 -19.44 0.28
N ILE A 397 -16.68 -19.38 -0.54
CA ILE A 397 -16.80 -19.46 -1.99
C ILE A 397 -17.20 -20.88 -2.41
N ALA A 398 -16.60 -21.92 -1.81
CA ALA A 398 -16.96 -23.32 -2.05
C ALA A 398 -18.40 -23.65 -1.68
N ARG A 399 -18.93 -23.01 -0.63
CA ARG A 399 -20.36 -23.11 -0.25
C ARG A 399 -21.28 -22.65 -1.38
N GLY A 400 -20.80 -21.77 -2.25
CA GLY A 400 -21.56 -21.29 -3.41
C GLY A 400 -22.84 -20.57 -2.98
N SER A 401 -23.92 -20.80 -3.71
CA SER A 401 -25.24 -20.25 -3.38
C SER A 401 -25.98 -21.03 -2.28
N CYS A 402 -25.32 -21.93 -1.55
CA CYS A 402 -25.95 -22.63 -0.43
C CYS A 402 -26.14 -21.68 0.75
N GLY A 403 -27.34 -21.64 1.33
CA GLY A 403 -27.68 -20.78 2.48
C GLY A 403 -28.81 -19.78 2.22
N PRO A 404 -29.05 -18.82 3.14
CA PRO A 404 -30.25 -18.00 3.17
C PRO A 404 -30.40 -16.99 2.02
N ASP A 405 -29.29 -16.56 1.40
CA ASP A 405 -29.30 -15.64 0.23
C ASP A 405 -29.15 -16.36 -1.12
N ALA A 406 -29.62 -17.61 -1.22
CA ALA A 406 -29.65 -18.34 -2.49
C ALA A 406 -30.63 -17.65 -3.48
N PRO A 407 -30.20 -17.20 -4.67
CA PRO A 407 -31.12 -16.72 -5.70
C PRO A 407 -32.03 -17.88 -6.13
N GLY A 408 -33.34 -17.77 -5.88
CA GLY A 408 -34.34 -18.80 -6.24
C GLY A 408 -35.02 -19.53 -5.08
N GLY A 409 -34.70 -19.20 -3.82
CA GLY A 409 -35.56 -19.57 -2.69
C GLY A 409 -36.90 -18.82 -2.78
N ALA A 410 -38.01 -19.55 -2.84
CA ALA A 410 -39.34 -19.01 -3.07
C ALA A 410 -39.68 -17.81 -2.17
N GLY A 411 -39.96 -16.66 -2.78
CA GLY A 411 -40.68 -15.52 -2.18
C GLY A 411 -39.85 -14.62 -1.26
N ALA A 412 -39.96 -13.31 -1.48
CA ALA A 412 -39.48 -12.26 -0.58
C ALA A 412 -40.33 -12.17 0.70
N GLY A 413 -40.42 -13.28 1.46
CA GLY A 413 -41.15 -13.39 2.71
C GLY A 413 -40.53 -14.47 3.59
N GLU A 414 -39.99 -14.05 4.74
CA GLU A 414 -39.36 -14.87 5.79
C GLU A 414 -38.21 -15.80 5.36
N VAL A 415 -37.00 -15.53 5.88
CA VAL A 415 -35.86 -16.45 5.82
C VAL A 415 -36.22 -17.73 6.59
N LYS A 416 -36.85 -18.70 5.92
CA LYS A 416 -37.07 -20.04 6.48
C LYS A 416 -35.73 -20.78 6.51
N GLY A 417 -35.12 -20.86 7.69
CA GLY A 417 -33.94 -21.69 7.92
C GLY A 417 -34.17 -23.15 7.52
N ALA A 418 -33.09 -23.93 7.38
CA ALA A 418 -33.22 -25.31 6.94
C ALA A 418 -34.16 -26.09 7.88
N ALA A 419 -35.28 -26.57 7.33
CA ALA A 419 -36.35 -27.22 8.10
C ALA A 419 -35.89 -28.51 8.80
N SER A 420 -34.82 -29.16 8.30
CA SER A 420 -34.21 -30.35 8.89
C SER A 420 -32.75 -30.50 8.48
N VAL A 421 -31.99 -31.31 9.22
CA VAL A 421 -30.63 -31.73 8.83
C VAL A 421 -30.64 -32.41 7.46
N ALA A 422 -31.64 -33.23 7.15
CA ALA A 422 -31.75 -33.89 5.86
C ALA A 422 -31.90 -32.88 4.71
N ALA A 423 -32.73 -31.84 4.87
CA ALA A 423 -32.85 -30.77 3.89
C ALA A 423 -31.54 -29.98 3.74
N PHE A 424 -30.88 -29.69 4.86
CA PHE A 424 -29.59 -28.99 4.86
C PHE A 424 -28.51 -29.76 4.09
N ARG A 425 -28.44 -31.09 4.26
CA ARG A 425 -27.48 -31.96 3.57
C ARG A 425 -27.73 -32.13 2.07
N ARG A 426 -28.92 -31.76 1.56
CA ARG A 426 -29.22 -31.76 0.12
C ARG A 426 -28.61 -30.57 -0.62
N GLN A 427 -28.13 -29.55 0.10
CA GLN A 427 -27.36 -28.46 -0.49
C GLN A 427 -26.11 -29.01 -1.19
N ARG A 428 -25.70 -28.38 -2.29
CA ARG A 428 -24.61 -28.84 -3.14
C ARG A 428 -23.47 -27.81 -3.18
N PRO A 429 -22.63 -27.74 -2.12
CA PRO A 429 -21.38 -26.99 -2.21
C PRO A 429 -20.47 -27.64 -3.26
N LEU A 430 -19.48 -26.89 -3.74
CA LEU A 430 -18.47 -27.41 -4.64
C LEU A 430 -17.75 -28.59 -3.99
N SER A 431 -17.45 -29.66 -4.74
CA SER A 431 -16.66 -30.76 -4.17
C SER A 431 -15.22 -30.31 -3.93
N VAL A 432 -14.50 -30.98 -3.02
CA VAL A 432 -13.08 -30.68 -2.78
C VAL A 432 -12.25 -30.90 -4.05
N ALA A 433 -12.56 -31.93 -4.83
CA ALA A 433 -11.88 -32.21 -6.09
C ALA A 433 -12.10 -31.09 -7.12
N ASP A 434 -13.35 -30.64 -7.29
CA ASP A 434 -13.67 -29.55 -8.21
C ASP A 434 -13.06 -28.22 -7.75
N ALA A 435 -12.94 -28.00 -6.43
CA ALA A 435 -12.27 -26.82 -5.91
C ALA A 435 -10.76 -26.86 -6.13
N ILE A 436 -10.11 -28.01 -5.95
CA ILE A 436 -8.69 -28.19 -6.28
C ILE A 436 -8.45 -27.90 -7.77
N ASP A 437 -9.34 -28.38 -8.64
CA ASP A 437 -9.27 -28.07 -10.07
C ASP A 437 -9.47 -26.57 -10.34
N ALA A 438 -10.48 -25.97 -9.69
CA ALA A 438 -10.73 -24.54 -9.76
C ALA A 438 -9.51 -23.70 -9.33
N LEU A 439 -8.76 -24.15 -8.32
CA LEU A 439 -7.58 -23.48 -7.79
C LEU A 439 -6.36 -23.57 -8.72
N ARG A 440 -6.38 -24.39 -9.78
CA ARG A 440 -5.24 -24.49 -10.71
C ARG A 440 -4.92 -23.14 -11.38
N PRO A 441 -3.61 -22.80 -11.55
CA PRO A 441 -2.44 -23.63 -11.24
C PRO A 441 -2.02 -23.63 -9.75
N PHE A 442 -2.58 -22.76 -8.92
CA PHE A 442 -2.19 -22.48 -7.54
C PHE A 442 -2.78 -23.42 -6.48
N HIS A 443 -3.09 -24.65 -6.85
CA HIS A 443 -3.80 -25.62 -6.01
C HIS A 443 -2.96 -26.24 -4.88
N ALA A 444 -1.62 -26.20 -4.97
CA ALA A 444 -0.71 -26.89 -4.05
C ALA A 444 -0.96 -26.60 -2.54
N PRO A 445 -1.28 -25.36 -2.12
CA PRO A 445 -1.57 -25.08 -0.72
C PRO A 445 -2.84 -25.75 -0.19
N PHE A 446 -3.76 -26.13 -1.07
CA PHE A 446 -5.00 -26.83 -0.73
C PHE A 446 -4.99 -28.29 -1.21
N ALA A 447 -3.81 -28.87 -1.41
CA ALA A 447 -3.67 -30.22 -1.91
C ALA A 447 -4.07 -31.29 -0.87
N PRO A 448 -4.55 -32.46 -1.30
CA PRO A 448 -4.87 -33.57 -0.40
C PRO A 448 -3.70 -34.02 0.48
N ALA A 449 -2.46 -33.85 0.00
CA ALA A 449 -1.23 -34.15 0.76
C ALA A 449 -1.09 -33.33 2.06
N LYS A 450 -1.75 -32.16 2.15
CA LYS A 450 -1.82 -31.34 3.37
C LYS A 450 -3.06 -31.66 4.24
N GLY A 451 -3.73 -32.79 3.99
CA GLY A 451 -4.92 -33.21 4.74
C GLY A 451 -6.24 -32.62 4.23
N PHE A 452 -6.23 -31.85 3.14
CA PHE A 452 -7.43 -31.25 2.54
C PHE A 452 -8.20 -32.26 1.70
N VAL A 453 -8.78 -33.26 2.36
CA VAL A 453 -9.62 -34.30 1.74
C VAL A 453 -11.12 -34.03 1.93
N ARG A 454 -11.49 -33.14 2.84
CA ARG A 454 -12.88 -32.73 3.16
C ARG A 454 -12.89 -31.27 3.60
N TRP A 455 -13.94 -30.52 3.30
CA TRP A 455 -14.04 -29.10 3.69
C TRP A 455 -13.97 -28.86 5.20
N SER A 456 -14.54 -29.75 6.00
CA SER A 456 -14.44 -29.66 7.46
C SER A 456 -13.00 -29.78 7.97
N ALA A 457 -12.10 -30.45 7.22
CA ALA A 457 -10.69 -30.55 7.59
C ALA A 457 -9.95 -29.22 7.39
N VAL A 458 -10.36 -28.41 6.40
CA VAL A 458 -9.80 -27.06 6.19
C VAL A 458 -10.04 -26.17 7.41
N ALA A 459 -11.28 -26.17 7.91
CA ALA A 459 -11.62 -25.39 9.09
C ALA A 459 -10.97 -25.95 10.37
N ALA A 460 -10.90 -27.29 10.49
CA ALA A 460 -10.28 -27.95 11.63
C ALA A 460 -8.80 -27.59 11.77
N PHE A 461 -8.03 -27.64 10.69
CA PHE A 461 -6.60 -27.29 10.71
C PHE A 461 -6.35 -25.89 11.30
N ALA A 462 -7.07 -24.87 10.82
CA ALA A 462 -6.90 -23.51 11.32
C ALA A 462 -7.43 -23.31 12.76
N LEU A 463 -8.43 -24.11 13.18
CA LEU A 463 -8.90 -24.10 14.57
C LEU A 463 -7.93 -24.80 15.51
N GLU A 464 -7.29 -25.89 15.08
CA GLU A 464 -6.29 -26.63 15.85
C GLU A 464 -5.04 -25.77 16.08
N ASP A 465 -4.54 -25.07 15.06
CA ASP A 465 -3.45 -24.10 15.21
C ASP A 465 -3.80 -22.96 16.18
N HIS A 466 -5.07 -22.54 16.20
CA HIS A 466 -5.54 -21.56 17.15
C HIS A 466 -5.61 -22.09 18.58
N ASP A 467 -6.20 -23.26 18.76
CA ASP A 467 -6.42 -23.89 20.06
C ASP A 467 -5.08 -24.36 20.67
N ALA A 468 -4.09 -24.72 19.85
CA ALA A 468 -2.72 -25.03 20.28
C ALA A 468 -1.89 -23.78 20.62
N GLY A 469 -2.40 -22.58 20.34
CA GLY A 469 -1.70 -21.32 20.59
C GLY A 469 -0.62 -20.97 19.55
N HIS A 470 -0.51 -21.72 18.46
CA HIS A 470 0.39 -21.37 17.35
C HIS A 470 -0.06 -20.09 16.64
N VAL A 471 -1.38 -19.86 16.55
CA VAL A 471 -1.98 -18.67 15.94
C VAL A 471 -3.04 -18.04 16.85
N SER A 472 -2.97 -16.73 17.08
CA SER A 472 -4.01 -16.01 17.84
C SER A 472 -5.01 -15.34 16.89
N LEU A 473 -6.15 -16.01 16.65
CA LEU A 473 -7.23 -15.48 15.81
C LEU A 473 -8.08 -14.48 16.60
N GLY A 474 -8.25 -13.27 16.05
CA GLY A 474 -9.16 -12.29 16.63
C GLY A 474 -10.64 -12.75 16.59
N PRO A 475 -11.52 -12.20 17.45
CA PRO A 475 -12.90 -12.71 17.64
C PRO A 475 -13.71 -12.85 16.35
N LEU A 476 -13.61 -11.87 15.44
CA LEU A 476 -14.33 -11.91 14.15
C LEU A 476 -13.82 -13.02 13.23
N GLN A 477 -12.51 -13.26 13.18
CA GLN A 477 -11.93 -14.34 12.37
C GLN A 477 -12.35 -15.70 12.94
N LEU A 478 -12.21 -15.88 14.26
CA LEU A 478 -12.61 -17.10 14.95
C LEU A 478 -14.11 -17.39 14.76
N ALA A 479 -14.97 -16.38 14.89
CA ALA A 479 -16.41 -16.53 14.68
C ALA A 479 -16.75 -16.95 13.24
N ASN A 480 -16.11 -16.35 12.22
CA ASN A 480 -16.31 -16.78 10.83
C ASN A 480 -15.81 -18.22 10.62
N LEU A 481 -14.65 -18.58 11.14
CA LEU A 481 -14.10 -19.93 10.99
C LEU A 481 -14.98 -20.99 11.68
N LEU A 482 -15.49 -20.71 12.88
CA LEU A 482 -16.42 -21.57 13.60
C LEU A 482 -17.75 -21.74 12.87
N LEU A 483 -18.27 -20.66 12.25
CA LEU A 483 -19.46 -20.74 11.41
C LEU A 483 -19.24 -21.68 10.21
N GLU A 484 -18.14 -21.52 9.48
CA GLU A 484 -17.84 -22.40 8.35
C GLU A 484 -17.61 -23.85 8.81
N SER A 485 -16.92 -24.05 9.95
CA SER A 485 -16.75 -25.36 10.57
C SER A 485 -18.09 -26.03 10.87
N ALA A 486 -19.00 -25.31 11.57
CA ALA A 486 -20.35 -25.80 11.86
C ALA A 486 -21.11 -26.16 10.58
N TRP A 487 -21.07 -25.29 9.57
CA TRP A 487 -21.76 -25.50 8.29
C TRP A 487 -21.29 -26.79 7.61
N TYR A 488 -19.97 -26.97 7.43
CA TYR A 488 -19.42 -28.13 6.73
C TYR A 488 -19.49 -29.43 7.55
N LEU A 489 -19.39 -29.37 8.88
CA LEU A 489 -19.63 -30.53 9.75
C LEU A 489 -21.08 -30.99 9.64
N THR A 490 -22.05 -30.07 9.66
CA THR A 490 -23.46 -30.42 9.51
C THR A 490 -23.80 -30.96 8.13
N HIS A 491 -23.27 -30.32 7.08
CA HIS A 491 -23.45 -30.80 5.71
C HIS A 491 -22.86 -32.19 5.49
N GLY A 492 -21.61 -32.42 5.92
CA GLY A 492 -20.92 -33.68 5.70
C GLY A 492 -21.36 -34.80 6.64
N GLN A 493 -21.61 -34.51 7.91
CA GLN A 493 -21.74 -35.50 8.99
C GLN A 493 -23.07 -35.41 9.77
N GLY A 494 -23.87 -34.37 9.56
CA GLY A 494 -25.12 -34.15 10.28
C GLY A 494 -24.93 -33.39 11.60
N ALA A 495 -25.98 -33.34 12.43
CA ALA A 495 -25.96 -32.66 13.74
C ALA A 495 -25.17 -33.46 14.78
N THR A 496 -23.86 -33.60 14.56
CA THR A 496 -22.94 -34.31 15.46
C THR A 496 -22.55 -33.42 16.64
N ALA A 497 -22.01 -34.03 17.70
CA ALA A 497 -21.45 -33.30 18.84
C ALA A 497 -20.38 -32.27 18.42
N LYS A 498 -19.56 -32.58 17.40
CA LYS A 498 -18.57 -31.64 16.86
C LYS A 498 -19.22 -30.42 16.19
N ALA A 499 -20.31 -30.64 15.43
CA ALA A 499 -21.05 -29.54 14.81
C ALA A 499 -21.71 -28.63 15.85
N CYS A 500 -22.34 -29.23 16.88
CA CYS A 500 -22.93 -28.47 17.99
C CYS A 500 -21.85 -27.70 18.78
N ALA A 501 -20.72 -28.33 19.10
CA ALA A 501 -19.61 -27.68 19.80
C ALA A 501 -19.05 -26.47 19.02
N ALA A 502 -18.96 -26.55 17.68
CA ALA A 502 -18.56 -25.41 16.86
C ALA A 502 -19.55 -24.24 16.98
N VAL A 503 -20.85 -24.52 17.00
CA VAL A 503 -21.92 -23.52 17.18
C VAL A 503 -21.91 -22.92 18.60
N GLU A 504 -21.68 -23.73 19.62
CA GLU A 504 -21.57 -23.28 21.00
C GLU A 504 -20.37 -22.34 21.17
N ARG A 505 -19.20 -22.72 20.62
CA ARG A 505 -18.00 -21.87 20.57
C ARG A 505 -18.26 -20.58 19.80
N LEU A 506 -19.01 -20.62 18.71
CA LEU A 506 -19.41 -19.43 17.94
C LEU A 506 -20.30 -18.50 18.78
N ALA A 507 -21.35 -19.03 19.40
CA ALA A 507 -22.21 -18.27 20.30
C ALA A 507 -21.40 -17.66 21.47
N ALA A 508 -20.36 -18.36 21.92
CA ALA A 508 -19.47 -17.86 22.94
C ALA A 508 -18.74 -16.56 22.54
N GLN A 509 -18.45 -16.36 21.25
CA GLN A 509 -17.74 -15.17 20.75
C GLN A 509 -18.61 -13.90 20.70
N PHE A 510 -19.95 -14.03 20.75
CA PHE A 510 -20.86 -12.90 20.50
C PHE A 510 -20.58 -11.62 21.32
N PRO A 511 -20.25 -11.69 22.63
CA PRO A 511 -19.97 -10.49 23.42
C PRO A 511 -18.77 -9.68 22.90
N ALA A 512 -17.79 -10.33 22.28
CA ALA A 512 -16.60 -9.69 21.73
C ALA A 512 -16.82 -9.10 20.33
N LEU A 513 -17.96 -9.39 19.69
CA LEU A 513 -18.30 -8.92 18.35
C LEU A 513 -19.08 -7.59 18.41
N ARG A 514 -18.97 -6.79 17.36
CA ARG A 514 -19.76 -5.56 17.17
C ARG A 514 -21.22 -5.87 16.87
N ALA A 515 -22.10 -4.88 17.04
CA ALA A 515 -23.54 -5.06 16.82
C ALA A 515 -23.89 -5.59 15.41
N ALA A 516 -23.29 -5.02 14.36
CA ALA A 516 -23.50 -5.46 12.99
C ALA A 516 -22.99 -6.89 12.74
N GLU A 517 -21.85 -7.26 13.34
CA GLU A 517 -21.30 -8.61 13.26
C GLU A 517 -22.19 -9.62 13.97
N ARG A 518 -22.66 -9.31 15.19
CA ARG A 518 -23.63 -10.14 15.92
C ARG A 518 -24.92 -10.34 15.11
N ALA A 519 -25.42 -9.29 14.45
CA ALA A 519 -26.60 -9.39 13.60
C ALA A 519 -26.39 -10.34 12.42
N PHE A 520 -25.21 -10.27 11.77
CA PHE A 520 -24.81 -11.20 10.72
C PHE A 520 -24.78 -12.65 11.22
N PHE A 521 -24.04 -12.95 12.29
CA PHE A 521 -23.94 -14.32 12.81
C PHE A 521 -25.26 -14.85 13.35
N ALA A 522 -26.10 -14.01 13.96
CA ALA A 522 -27.44 -14.41 14.38
C ALA A 522 -28.32 -14.79 13.17
N ALA A 523 -28.20 -14.09 12.04
CA ALA A 523 -28.91 -14.46 10.81
C ALA A 523 -28.40 -15.80 10.25
N GLU A 524 -27.09 -16.01 10.18
CA GLU A 524 -26.50 -17.28 9.72
C GLU A 524 -26.88 -18.45 10.63
N LEU A 525 -26.85 -18.27 11.96
CA LEU A 525 -27.28 -19.29 12.92
C LEU A 525 -28.75 -19.67 12.74
N ARG A 526 -29.63 -18.70 12.45
CA ARG A 526 -31.05 -18.99 12.16
C ARG A 526 -31.26 -19.82 10.89
N ALA A 527 -30.32 -19.81 9.96
CA ALA A 527 -30.38 -20.61 8.75
C ALA A 527 -29.96 -22.08 8.96
N LEU A 528 -29.33 -22.40 10.09
CA LEU A 528 -28.90 -23.76 10.45
C LEU A 528 -30.10 -24.64 10.90
N PRO A 529 -29.96 -25.98 10.84
CA PRO A 529 -30.98 -26.90 11.35
C PRO A 529 -31.36 -26.65 12.82
N PRO A 530 -32.59 -27.04 13.24
CA PRO A 530 -33.07 -26.84 14.62
C PRO A 530 -32.09 -27.28 15.71
N GLU A 531 -31.48 -28.46 15.55
CA GLU A 531 -30.57 -29.06 16.53
C GLU A 531 -29.37 -28.16 16.85
N LEU A 532 -28.86 -27.46 15.83
CA LEU A 532 -27.75 -26.52 15.99
C LEU A 532 -28.22 -25.18 16.56
N ARG A 533 -29.43 -24.74 16.18
CA ARG A 533 -30.04 -23.53 16.75
C ARG A 533 -30.27 -23.67 18.25
N ASP A 534 -30.71 -24.85 18.68
CA ASP A 534 -30.93 -25.17 20.09
C ASP A 534 -29.62 -25.20 20.87
N ALA A 535 -28.55 -25.77 20.31
CA ALA A 535 -27.21 -25.72 20.90
C ALA A 535 -26.71 -24.28 21.10
N ALA A 536 -26.89 -23.40 20.10
CA ALA A 536 -26.57 -21.97 20.23
C ALA A 536 -27.40 -21.28 21.33
N ALA A 537 -28.70 -21.57 21.37
CA ALA A 537 -29.63 -20.96 22.32
C ALA A 537 -29.32 -21.37 23.76
N GLU A 538 -28.87 -22.60 23.98
CA GLU A 538 -28.49 -23.10 25.30
C GLU A 538 -27.33 -22.31 25.92
N VAL A 539 -26.30 -21.98 25.13
CA VAL A 539 -25.18 -21.12 25.57
C VAL A 539 -25.70 -19.73 25.97
N ALA A 540 -26.61 -19.15 25.19
CA ALA A 540 -27.20 -17.86 25.51
C ALA A 540 -28.05 -17.91 26.80
N ARG A 541 -28.76 -19.01 27.05
CA ARG A 541 -29.54 -19.22 28.29
C ARG A 541 -28.63 -19.35 29.52
N ARG A 542 -27.57 -20.17 29.45
CA ARG A 542 -26.62 -20.36 30.57
C ARG A 542 -25.98 -19.03 30.99
N ARG A 543 -25.63 -18.18 30.03
CA ARG A 543 -25.06 -16.85 30.26
C ARG A 543 -26.01 -15.80 30.83
N ARG A 544 -27.33 -16.03 30.77
CA ARG A 544 -28.31 -15.14 31.42
C ARG A 544 -28.60 -15.55 32.86
N LYS A 545 -28.24 -16.78 33.23
CA LYS A 545 -28.50 -17.37 34.55
C LYS A 545 -27.31 -17.31 35.50
N GLY A 546 -26.09 -17.15 34.97
CA GLY A 546 -24.88 -16.81 35.73
C GLY A 546 -24.47 -15.39 35.39
#